data_AF-A0A935UAZ0-F1
#
_entry.id   AF-A0A935UAZ0-F1
#
_cell.length_a   1.000
_cell.length_b   1.000
_cell.length_c   1.000
_cell.angle_alpha   90.00
_cell.angle_beta   90.00
_cell.angle_gamma   90.00
#
_symmetry.space_group_name_H-M   'P 1'
#
loop_
_entity.id
_entity.type
_entity.pdbx_description
1 polymer ?
#
loop_
_entity_poly.entity_id
_entity_poly.type
_entity_poly.pdbx_seq_one_letter_code
_entity_poly.pdbx_strand_id
1 'polypeptide(L)'
;MTQPPAPPLATAQDGLPPWAVVSPRRREHIGRVVALLRHWTVAMKLAPDESARWLRAGWLHDALRDAPEAEMRRWAPTVDGPVELRHGPAAAARAELEGEANADVLSAVRWHSVGWV
;
A
#
# COMPACT_ATOMS: atom_id res chain seq x y z
N MET A 1 25.53 21.10 -10.30
CA MET A 1 25.18 20.90 -8.88
C MET A 1 24.35 19.63 -8.80
N THR A 2 24.97 18.53 -8.40
CA THR A 2 24.32 17.21 -8.34
C THR A 2 23.58 17.12 -7.02
N GLN A 3 22.25 16.94 -7.07
CA GLN A 3 21.44 16.74 -5.87
C GLN A 3 21.87 15.42 -5.20
N PRO A 4 22.08 15.39 -3.87
CA PRO A 4 22.40 14.14 -3.18
C PRO A 4 21.22 13.17 -3.27
N PRO A 5 21.46 11.84 -3.25
CA PRO A 5 20.38 10.87 -3.22
C PRO A 5 19.52 11.10 -1.97
N ALA A 6 18.20 11.00 -2.13
CA ALA A 6 17.27 11.05 -1.01
C ALA A 6 17.69 9.99 0.04
N PRO A 7 17.65 10.32 1.34
CA PRO A 7 17.95 9.34 2.37
C PRO A 7 16.97 8.17 2.24
N PRO A 8 17.41 6.91 2.46
CA PRO A 8 16.49 5.80 2.51
C PRO A 8 15.46 6.09 3.61
N LEU A 9 14.18 6.02 3.27
CA LEU A 9 13.09 6.10 4.24
C LEU A 9 13.40 5.08 5.34
N ALA A 10 13.58 5.57 6.56
CA ALA A 10 13.86 4.75 7.73
C ALA A 10 12.90 3.56 7.75
N THR A 11 13.44 2.34 7.88
CA THR A 11 12.66 1.11 7.95
C THR A 11 11.76 1.16 9.19
N ALA A 12 10.53 1.63 9.02
CA ALA A 12 9.49 1.44 10.01
C ALA A 12 9.41 -0.06 10.30
N GLN A 13 9.44 -0.43 11.58
CA GLN A 13 9.43 -1.82 12.05
C GLN A 13 8.30 -2.67 11.46
N ASP A 14 7.28 -2.02 10.87
CA ASP A 14 6.10 -2.64 10.28
C ASP A 14 5.87 -2.24 8.81
N GLY A 15 6.86 -1.79 8.03
CA GLY A 15 6.74 -1.54 6.57
C GLY A 15 5.71 -0.49 6.11
N LEU A 16 4.89 0.05 7.02
CA LEU A 16 3.89 1.07 6.80
C LEU A 16 4.56 2.45 6.69
N PRO A 17 4.13 3.27 5.74
CA PRO A 17 4.64 4.62 5.61
C PRO A 17 4.16 5.52 6.78
N PRO A 18 4.90 6.59 7.14
CA PRO A 18 4.54 7.49 8.24
C PRO A 18 3.17 8.15 8.09
N TRP A 19 2.69 8.23 6.85
CA TRP A 19 1.40 8.80 6.52
C TRP A 19 0.20 7.86 6.68
N ALA A 20 0.44 6.58 6.96
CA ALA A 20 -0.61 5.59 7.07
C ALA A 20 -1.54 5.92 8.25
N VAL A 21 -2.85 5.89 7.98
CA VAL A 21 -3.90 6.08 9.00
C VAL A 21 -4.58 4.73 9.21
N VAL A 22 -4.08 4.00 10.20
CA VAL A 22 -4.51 2.64 10.55
C VAL A 22 -4.66 2.50 12.06
N SER A 23 -5.77 1.93 12.50
CA SER A 23 -6.01 1.51 13.87
C SER A 23 -5.07 0.34 14.26
N PRO A 24 -4.88 0.06 15.55
CA PRO A 24 -4.08 -1.09 16.00
C PRO A 24 -4.58 -2.42 15.40
N ARG A 25 -5.91 -2.65 15.40
CA ARG A 25 -6.53 -3.84 14.81
C ARG A 25 -6.22 -3.95 13.31
N ARG A 26 -6.21 -2.83 12.59
CA ARG A 26 -5.90 -2.79 11.17
C ARG A 26 -4.42 -3.06 10.91
N ARG A 27 -3.51 -2.51 11.73
CA ARG A 27 -2.08 -2.82 11.65
C ARG A 27 -1.81 -4.32 11.82
N GLU A 28 -2.45 -4.97 12.79
CA GLU A 28 -2.36 -6.43 12.97
C GLU A 28 -2.89 -7.19 11.75
N HIS A 29 -4.00 -6.74 11.17
CA HIS A 29 -4.56 -7.32 9.94
C HIS A 29 -3.55 -7.24 8.79
N ILE A 30 -2.97 -6.07 8.54
CA ILE A 30 -1.96 -5.86 7.50
C ILE A 30 -0.76 -6.78 7.74
N GLY A 31 -0.28 -6.89 8.98
CA GLY A 31 0.80 -7.80 9.35
C GLY A 31 0.51 -9.26 9.00
N ARG A 32 -0.72 -9.74 9.25
CA ARG A 32 -1.14 -11.11 8.85
C ARG A 32 -1.20 -11.29 7.34
N VAL A 33 -1.69 -10.30 6.60
CA VAL A 33 -1.71 -10.32 5.12
C VAL A 33 -0.29 -10.39 4.57
N VAL A 34 0.63 -9.56 5.06
CA VAL A 34 2.04 -9.56 4.62
C VAL A 34 2.73 -10.88 4.97
N ALA A 35 2.45 -11.46 6.14
CA ALA A 35 2.97 -12.78 6.51
C ALA A 35 2.47 -13.89 5.58
N LEU A 36 1.18 -13.85 5.21
CA LEU A 36 0.60 -14.77 4.24
C LEU A 36 1.24 -14.62 2.86
N LEU A 37 1.40 -13.38 2.38
CA LEU A 37 2.07 -13.11 1.10
C LEU A 37 3.50 -13.65 1.11
N ARG A 38 4.27 -13.40 2.18
CA ARG A 38 5.62 -13.95 2.34
C ARG A 38 5.65 -15.47 2.26
N HIS A 39 4.66 -16.15 2.84
CA HIS A 39 4.56 -17.61 2.74
C HIS A 39 4.34 -18.05 1.28
N TRP A 40 3.45 -17.38 0.56
CA TRP A 40 3.21 -17.67 -0.86
C TRP A 40 4.43 -17.38 -1.73
N THR A 41 5.14 -16.27 -1.51
CA THR A 41 6.32 -15.95 -2.34
C THR A 41 7.41 -17.02 -2.22
N VAL A 42 7.58 -17.60 -1.02
CA VAL A 42 8.47 -18.74 -0.80
C VAL A 42 7.93 -20.01 -1.47
N ALA A 43 6.66 -20.35 -1.23
CA ALA A 43 6.05 -21.57 -1.77
C ALA A 43 6.06 -21.60 -3.31
N MET A 44 5.84 -20.45 -3.94
CA MET A 44 5.83 -20.28 -5.40
C MET A 44 7.22 -20.06 -5.99
N LYS A 45 8.26 -19.96 -5.16
CA LYS A 45 9.66 -19.70 -5.56
C LYS A 45 9.80 -18.44 -6.43
N LEU A 46 9.11 -17.37 -6.04
CA LEU A 46 9.17 -16.10 -6.76
C LEU A 46 10.58 -15.51 -6.70
N ALA A 47 10.96 -14.80 -7.76
CA ALA A 47 12.20 -14.04 -7.76
C ALA A 47 12.19 -12.99 -6.63
N PRO A 48 13.35 -12.65 -6.04
CA PRO A 48 13.42 -11.69 -4.92
C PRO A 48 12.73 -10.36 -5.20
N ASP A 49 12.89 -9.81 -6.41
CA ASP A 49 12.29 -8.53 -6.79
C ASP A 49 10.75 -8.61 -6.88
N GLU A 50 10.22 -9.74 -7.35
CA GLU A 50 8.77 -9.96 -7.40
C GLU A 50 8.20 -10.15 -6.00
N SER A 51 8.89 -10.93 -5.16
CA SER A 51 8.54 -11.08 -3.75
C SER A 51 8.51 -9.72 -3.03
N ALA A 52 9.49 -8.85 -3.29
CA ALA A 52 9.52 -7.51 -2.73
C ALA A 52 8.30 -6.66 -3.16
N ARG A 53 7.88 -6.75 -4.44
CA ARG A 53 6.66 -6.07 -4.93
C ARG A 53 5.40 -6.56 -4.23
N TRP A 54 5.24 -7.87 -4.07
CA TRP A 54 4.09 -8.45 -3.37
C TRP A 54 4.01 -7.96 -1.93
N LEU A 55 5.12 -8.01 -1.20
CA LEU A 55 5.17 -7.55 0.18
C LEU A 55 4.93 -6.04 0.30
N ARG A 56 5.45 -5.26 -0.64
CA ARG A 56 5.21 -3.81 -0.71
C ARG A 56 3.73 -3.48 -0.92
N ALA A 57 3.06 -4.15 -1.86
CA ALA A 57 1.63 -4.01 -2.07
C ALA A 57 0.84 -4.44 -0.81
N GLY A 58 1.24 -5.53 -0.16
CA GLY A 58 0.66 -5.99 1.11
C GLY A 58 0.72 -4.96 2.22
N TRP A 59 1.84 -4.23 2.37
CA TRP A 59 1.92 -3.15 3.36
C TRP A 59 1.06 -1.93 3.02
N LEU A 60 0.92 -1.61 1.73
CA LEU A 60 0.24 -0.40 1.28
C LEU A 60 -1.28 -0.55 1.12
N HIS A 61 -1.80 -1.77 0.92
CA HIS A 61 -3.19 -1.99 0.49
C HIS A 61 -4.24 -1.31 1.40
N ASP A 62 -4.00 -1.31 2.70
CA ASP A 62 -4.90 -0.79 3.74
C ASP A 62 -4.34 0.48 4.42
N ALA A 63 -3.31 1.12 3.86
CA ALA A 63 -2.59 2.21 4.53
C ALA A 63 -3.44 3.46 4.83
N LEU A 64 -4.59 3.64 4.17
CA LEU A 64 -5.58 4.68 4.48
C LEU A 64 -6.94 4.11 4.91
N ARG A 65 -7.00 2.86 5.33
CA ARG A 65 -8.27 2.17 5.61
C ARG A 65 -9.10 2.82 6.71
N ASP A 66 -8.44 3.40 7.71
CA ASP A 66 -9.10 4.03 8.86
C ASP A 66 -8.98 5.57 8.81
N ALA A 67 -8.61 6.14 7.65
CA ALA A 67 -8.58 7.58 7.44
C ALA A 67 -10.00 8.19 7.45
N PRO A 68 -10.16 9.47 7.81
CA PRO A 68 -11.44 10.16 7.63
C PRO A 68 -11.87 10.17 6.16
N GLU A 69 -13.18 10.13 5.91
CA GLU A 69 -13.75 10.16 4.56
C GLU A 69 -13.22 11.33 3.72
N ALA A 70 -13.11 12.51 4.31
CA ALA A 70 -12.60 13.70 3.63
C ALA A 70 -11.16 13.51 3.13
N GLU A 71 -10.32 12.81 3.90
CA GLU A 71 -8.95 12.50 3.49
C GLU A 71 -8.94 11.46 2.35
N MET A 72 -9.75 10.41 2.45
CA MET A 72 -9.87 9.43 1.36
C MET A 72 -10.40 10.08 0.07
N ARG A 73 -11.37 11.00 0.15
CA ARG A 73 -11.90 11.74 -0.99
C ARG A 73 -10.87 12.67 -1.62
N ARG A 74 -9.99 13.27 -0.83
CA ARG A 74 -8.89 14.10 -1.35
C ARG A 74 -7.96 13.29 -2.26
N TRP A 75 -7.67 12.05 -1.90
CA TRP A 75 -6.75 11.18 -2.67
C TRP A 75 -7.45 10.40 -3.78
N ALA A 76 -8.72 10.09 -3.63
CA ALA A 76 -9.53 9.36 -4.60
C ALA A 76 -10.85 10.10 -4.90
N PRO A 77 -10.79 11.29 -5.55
CA PRO A 77 -11.96 12.13 -5.75
C PRO A 77 -12.95 11.56 -6.76
N THR A 78 -12.46 10.80 -7.74
CA THR A 78 -13.24 10.26 -8.87
C THR A 78 -13.77 8.85 -8.65
N VAL A 79 -13.44 8.21 -7.53
CA VAL A 79 -13.99 6.89 -7.20
C VAL A 79 -15.45 7.05 -6.83
N ASP A 80 -16.34 6.26 -7.40
CA ASP A 80 -17.75 6.24 -7.02
C ASP A 80 -18.04 5.15 -5.98
N GLY A 81 -19.22 5.21 -5.35
CA GLY A 81 -19.69 4.20 -4.41
C GLY A 81 -19.33 4.43 -2.93
N PRO A 82 -19.45 3.39 -2.10
CA PRO A 82 -19.23 3.45 -0.65
C PRO A 82 -17.84 3.97 -0.30
N VAL A 83 -17.75 4.75 0.78
CA VAL A 83 -16.48 5.35 1.25
C VAL A 83 -15.41 4.28 1.54
N GLU A 84 -15.85 3.11 1.99
CA GLU A 84 -15.04 1.94 2.31
C GLU A 84 -14.34 1.36 1.09
N LEU A 85 -14.74 1.68 -0.14
CA LEU A 85 -14.04 1.25 -1.36
C LEU A 85 -12.95 2.24 -1.81
N ARG A 86 -12.91 3.45 -1.23
CA ARG A 86 -11.95 4.49 -1.62
C ARG A 86 -10.54 4.27 -1.10
N HIS A 87 -10.38 3.56 0.02
CA HIS A 87 -9.09 3.41 0.69
C HIS A 87 -8.00 2.81 -0.21
N GLY A 88 -8.31 1.82 -1.06
CA GLY A 88 -7.35 1.24 -2.01
C GLY A 88 -6.83 2.29 -3.01
N PRO A 89 -7.70 2.92 -3.81
CA PRO A 89 -7.31 4.00 -4.72
C PRO A 89 -6.65 5.19 -4.02
N ALA A 90 -7.10 5.55 -2.82
CA ALA A 90 -6.52 6.63 -2.03
C ALA A 90 -5.09 6.30 -1.58
N ALA A 91 -4.87 5.08 -1.07
CA ALA A 91 -3.56 4.61 -0.64
C ALA A 91 -2.58 4.53 -1.82
N ALA A 92 -3.04 4.06 -2.98
CA ALA A 92 -2.23 4.03 -4.20
C ALA A 92 -1.83 5.44 -4.66
N ALA A 93 -2.80 6.38 -4.74
CA ALA A 93 -2.53 7.75 -5.16
C ALA A 93 -1.57 8.48 -4.20
N ARG A 94 -1.71 8.25 -2.89
CA ARG A 94 -0.78 8.81 -1.90
C ARG A 94 0.60 8.19 -1.98
N ALA A 95 0.68 6.86 -2.13
CA ALA A 95 1.96 6.17 -2.29
C ALA A 95 2.72 6.66 -3.53
N GLU A 96 2.01 6.85 -4.64
CA GLU A 96 2.57 7.40 -5.88
C GLU A 96 3.13 8.82 -5.68
N LEU A 97 2.38 9.71 -5.03
CA LEU A 97 2.88 11.05 -4.70
C LEU A 97 4.14 11.00 -3.80
N GLU A 98 4.19 10.04 -2.88
CA GLU A 98 5.30 9.86 -1.92
C GLU A 98 6.47 9.05 -2.50
N GLY A 99 6.44 8.74 -3.80
CA GLY A 99 7.58 8.20 -4.55
C GLY A 99 7.53 6.70 -4.86
N GLU A 100 6.42 6.01 -4.58
CA GLU A 100 6.22 4.65 -5.11
C GLU A 100 6.04 4.73 -6.63
N ALA A 101 6.96 4.14 -7.39
CA ALA A 101 6.95 4.20 -8.85
C ALA A 101 6.59 2.87 -9.51
N ASN A 102 6.45 1.79 -8.73
CA ASN A 102 6.17 0.48 -9.30
C ASN A 102 4.69 0.34 -9.69
N ALA A 103 4.41 0.31 -11.00
CA ALA A 103 3.05 0.24 -11.52
C ALA A 103 2.27 -1.00 -11.04
N ASP A 104 2.93 -2.17 -10.91
CA ASP A 104 2.29 -3.39 -10.42
C ASP A 104 1.86 -3.25 -8.96
N VAL A 105 2.72 -2.65 -8.11
CA VAL A 105 2.40 -2.35 -6.72
C VAL A 105 1.23 -1.38 -6.63
N LEU A 106 1.30 -0.25 -7.35
CA LEU A 106 0.26 0.77 -7.34
C LEU A 106 -1.09 0.22 -7.83
N SER A 107 -1.08 -0.59 -8.89
CA SER A 107 -2.27 -1.24 -9.43
C SER A 107 -2.87 -2.24 -8.43
N ALA A 108 -2.03 -3.12 -7.86
CA ALA A 108 -2.47 -4.10 -6.87
C ALA A 108 -3.12 -3.41 -5.65
N VAL A 109 -2.52 -2.34 -5.13
CA VAL A 109 -3.06 -1.54 -4.02
C VAL A 109 -4.39 -0.88 -4.40
N ARG A 110 -4.45 -0.27 -5.59
CA ARG A 110 -5.62 0.47 -6.08
C ARG A 110 -6.85 -0.43 -6.18
N TRP A 111 -6.67 -1.67 -6.63
CA TRP A 111 -7.77 -2.57 -6.99
C TRP A 111 -8.01 -3.71 -6.01
N HIS A 112 -7.27 -3.79 -4.89
CA HIS A 112 -7.32 -4.96 -4.00
C HIS A 112 -8.71 -5.30 -3.45
N SER A 113 -9.61 -4.32 -3.32
CA SER A 113 -10.96 -4.51 -2.77
C SER A 113 -12.01 -4.92 -3.81
N VAL A 114 -11.78 -4.59 -5.09
CA VAL A 114 -12.79 -4.75 -6.16
C VAL A 114 -12.31 -5.62 -7.32
N GLY A 115 -11.03 -5.96 -7.38
CA GLY A 115 -10.41 -6.63 -8.50
C GLY A 115 -10.13 -5.71 -9.69
N TRP A 116 -9.43 -6.24 -10.68
CA TRP A 116 -9.14 -5.59 -11.96
C TRP A 116 -9.64 -6.50 -13.09
N VAL A 117 -10.27 -5.92 -14.11
CA VAL A 117 -10.78 -6.63 -15.31
C VAL A 117 -9.95 -6.30 -16.54
#